data_AF-A0A1Y1SCT2-F1
#
_entry.id   AF-A0A1Y1SCT2-F1
#
_cell.length_a   1.000
_cell.length_b   1.000
_cell.length_c   1.000
_cell.angle_alpha   90.00
_cell.angle_beta   90.00
_cell.angle_gamma   90.00
#
_symmetry.space_group_name_H-M   'P 1'
#
loop_
_entity.id
_entity.type
_entity.pdbx_description
1 polymer ?
#
loop_
_entity_poly.entity_id
_entity_poly.type
_entity_poly.pdbx_seq_one_letter_code
_entity_poly.pdbx_strand_id
1 'polypeptide(L)'
;MSNTAAKPQQASIKTAVISLMVVAILAAMAYLAHQLIELLDEQQAMSIDVAEMDDVRYGLLNANVWVEHVTYILEKKIREFDLGEENREAIKRSLSRMLDTLITEVDNYMRKQNLSGQTWWERVRGQIKQGVQNIFIDVEDIKTAIPEYADRILAELEEPEARDELNLFLRDVLSDLSKRTFSPLDLSRIEAIEAKYECTEWMFCRALIEARIRNHQDEAKRYAMAILALMLSLFLLLRLESPRPSRDRFVALAVGATILMLCGVLTPMMDVEARISELRFVLLGEPVVFANQMLYFQSKSVLDMVEVLTSTGAYDMIAVGLLIMTFSVLFPMAKLASSVLWLYGKARLRGNPVVRFFALKSGKWSMADVMVVAIFMAYIGFDGIIASQLSGFADATEQVDVLTTNGTSLELGFFMFLGFCLTSLLSAAWMESAITHSETPHEQ
;
A
#
# COMPACT_ATOMS: atom_id res chain seq x y z
N MET A 1 -38.87 69.21 22.23
CA MET A 1 -37.57 69.23 21.52
C MET A 1 -36.71 68.11 22.09
N SER A 2 -35.92 67.48 21.22
CA SER A 2 -34.89 66.46 21.46
C SER A 2 -35.27 65.00 21.17
N ASN A 3 -34.49 64.47 20.21
CA ASN A 3 -34.04 63.09 20.03
C ASN A 3 -34.85 62.11 19.16
N THR A 4 -34.57 62.12 17.85
CA THR A 4 -34.84 60.97 16.95
C THR A 4 -34.01 60.95 15.66
N ALA A 5 -32.80 61.53 15.63
CA ALA A 5 -32.03 61.71 14.39
C ALA A 5 -30.67 60.94 14.32
N ALA A 6 -30.54 59.79 15.00
CA ALA A 6 -29.28 59.01 15.02
C ALA A 6 -29.36 57.57 14.45
N LYS A 7 -30.44 57.19 13.72
CA LYS A 7 -30.68 55.78 13.32
C LYS A 7 -30.13 55.30 11.94
N PRO A 8 -29.93 56.11 10.88
CA PRO A 8 -29.53 55.56 9.57
C PRO A 8 -28.02 55.25 9.46
N GLN A 9 -27.17 56.04 10.10
CA GLN A 9 -25.71 55.91 9.96
C GLN A 9 -25.16 54.67 10.70
N GLN A 10 -25.73 54.34 11.87
CA GLN A 10 -25.32 53.20 12.69
C GLN A 10 -25.73 51.84 12.07
N ALA A 11 -26.82 51.80 11.29
CA ALA A 11 -27.24 50.61 10.56
C ALA A 11 -26.34 50.33 9.34
N SER A 12 -25.95 51.37 8.60
CA SER A 12 -25.04 51.25 7.44
C SER A 12 -23.65 50.76 7.83
N ILE A 13 -23.11 51.23 8.96
CA ILE A 13 -21.80 50.80 9.47
C ILE A 13 -21.82 49.31 9.84
N LYS A 14 -22.87 48.83 10.52
CA LYS A 14 -23.00 47.41 10.86
C LYS A 14 -22.96 46.53 9.62
N THR A 15 -23.79 46.82 8.61
CA THR A 15 -23.84 46.04 7.36
C THR A 15 -22.50 46.01 6.62
N ALA A 16 -21.76 47.11 6.62
CA ALA A 16 -20.43 47.17 6.01
C ALA A 16 -19.41 46.27 6.75
N VAL A 17 -19.42 46.27 8.09
CA VAL A 17 -18.53 45.42 8.90
C VAL A 17 -18.79 43.94 8.65
N ILE A 18 -20.06 43.53 8.55
CA ILE A 18 -20.45 42.13 8.29
C ILE A 18 -20.02 41.70 6.89
N SER A 19 -20.23 42.56 5.88
CA SER A 19 -19.78 42.27 4.52
C SER A 19 -18.27 42.06 4.46
N LEU A 20 -17.51 42.87 5.19
CA LEU A 20 -16.05 42.72 5.29
C LEU A 20 -15.68 41.39 5.97
N MET A 21 -16.37 41.03 7.05
CA MET A 21 -16.14 39.77 7.77
C MET A 21 -16.46 38.54 6.90
N VAL A 22 -17.55 38.59 6.12
CA VAL A 22 -17.91 37.51 5.17
C VAL A 22 -16.82 37.34 4.11
N VAL A 23 -16.34 38.44 3.52
CA VAL A 23 -15.24 38.38 2.53
C VAL A 23 -13.96 37.83 3.16
N ALA A 24 -13.63 38.25 4.39
CA ALA A 24 -12.47 37.74 5.11
C ALA A 24 -12.58 36.23 5.40
N ILE A 25 -13.75 35.74 5.81
CA ILE A 25 -13.99 34.30 6.02
C ILE A 25 -13.82 33.52 4.71
N LEU A 26 -14.40 34.00 3.61
CA LEU A 26 -14.29 33.33 2.30
C LEU A 26 -12.85 33.32 1.79
N ALA A 27 -12.11 34.43 1.94
CA ALA A 27 -10.69 34.50 1.58
C ALA A 27 -9.85 33.53 2.43
N ALA A 28 -10.10 33.47 3.73
CA ALA A 28 -9.44 32.51 4.63
C ALA A 28 -9.76 31.06 4.24
N MET A 29 -11.02 30.74 3.92
CA MET A 29 -11.41 29.42 3.43
C MET A 29 -10.70 29.05 2.14
N ALA A 30 -10.62 29.96 1.16
CA ALA A 30 -9.94 29.70 -0.10
C ALA A 30 -8.44 29.47 0.09
N TYR A 31 -7.79 30.27 0.95
CA TYR A 31 -6.38 30.09 1.28
C TYR A 31 -6.12 28.74 1.97
N LEU A 32 -6.91 28.40 2.99
CA LEU A 32 -6.76 27.13 3.71
C LEU A 32 -7.09 25.93 2.81
N ALA A 33 -8.05 26.05 1.90
CA ALA A 33 -8.38 25.00 0.94
C ALA A 33 -7.21 24.76 -0.03
N HIS A 34 -6.57 25.81 -0.51
CA HIS A 34 -5.39 25.67 -1.37
C HIS A 34 -4.24 24.97 -0.66
N GLN A 35 -3.94 25.39 0.59
CA GLN A 35 -2.93 24.75 1.44
C GLN A 35 -3.25 23.28 1.72
N LEU A 36 -4.53 22.97 1.97
CA LEU A 36 -4.97 21.60 2.20
C LEU A 36 -4.79 20.72 0.95
N ILE A 37 -5.07 21.25 -0.25
CA ILE A 37 -4.88 20.51 -1.50
C ILE A 37 -3.39 20.19 -1.71
N GLU A 38 -2.51 21.19 -1.62
CA GLU A 38 -1.06 20.98 -1.79
C GLU A 38 -0.52 19.96 -0.78
N LEU A 39 -0.93 20.07 0.48
CA LEU A 39 -0.48 19.18 1.54
C LEU A 39 -0.96 17.73 1.34
N LEU A 40 -2.18 17.53 0.84
CA LEU A 40 -2.72 16.20 0.55
C LEU A 40 -2.10 15.58 -0.70
N ASP A 41 -1.78 16.38 -1.72
CA ASP A 41 -1.07 15.90 -2.92
C ASP A 41 0.36 15.44 -2.56
N GLU A 42 1.06 16.21 -1.71
CA GLU A 42 2.36 15.79 -1.16
C GLU A 42 2.24 14.50 -0.34
N GLN A 43 1.22 14.41 0.53
CA GLN A 43 0.96 13.21 1.32
C GLN A 43 0.69 11.99 0.42
N GLN A 44 -0.11 12.15 -0.62
CA GLN A 44 -0.41 11.11 -1.60
C GLN A 44 0.86 10.59 -2.26
N ALA A 45 1.74 11.49 -2.73
CA ALA A 45 3.01 11.10 -3.34
C ALA A 45 3.91 10.34 -2.36
N MET A 46 3.99 10.78 -1.11
CA MET A 46 4.76 10.09 -0.06
C MET A 46 4.19 8.70 0.25
N SER A 47 2.87 8.55 0.33
CA SER A 47 2.23 7.24 0.56
C SER A 47 2.50 6.27 -0.60
N ILE A 48 2.50 6.75 -1.85
CA ILE A 48 2.87 5.95 -3.02
C ILE A 48 4.33 5.49 -2.93
N ASP A 49 5.25 6.39 -2.54
CA ASP A 49 6.66 6.04 -2.39
C ASP A 49 6.85 4.96 -1.31
N VAL A 50 6.21 5.09 -0.14
CA VAL A 50 6.25 4.06 0.92
C VAL A 50 5.65 2.73 0.45
N ALA A 51 4.55 2.78 -0.30
CA ALA A 51 3.94 1.58 -0.83
C ALA A 51 4.80 0.86 -1.87
N GLU A 52 5.55 1.60 -2.71
CA GLU A 52 6.55 0.99 -3.60
C GLU A 52 7.68 0.37 -2.80
N MET A 53 8.15 1.00 -1.72
CA MET A 53 9.14 0.37 -0.83
C MET A 53 8.58 -0.93 -0.26
N ASP A 54 7.41 -0.91 0.36
CA ASP A 54 6.82 -2.10 0.99
C ASP A 54 6.29 -3.14 -0.01
N ASP A 55 6.46 -2.95 -1.32
CA ASP A 55 5.94 -3.83 -2.36
C ASP A 55 6.51 -5.24 -2.25
N VAL A 56 5.63 -6.23 -2.41
CA VAL A 56 5.91 -7.66 -2.36
C VAL A 56 7.04 -8.10 -3.31
N ARG A 57 7.29 -7.35 -4.39
CA ARG A 57 8.41 -7.53 -5.32
C ARG A 57 9.77 -7.48 -4.64
N TYR A 58 9.93 -6.62 -3.62
CA TYR A 58 11.20 -6.43 -2.92
C TYR A 58 11.38 -7.40 -1.76
N GLY A 59 10.29 -7.96 -1.22
CA GLY A 59 10.30 -8.95 -0.14
C GLY A 59 10.02 -10.37 -0.64
N LEU A 60 8.76 -10.82 -0.51
CA LEU A 60 8.38 -12.22 -0.76
C LEU A 60 8.73 -12.73 -2.17
N LEU A 61 8.66 -11.89 -3.21
CA LEU A 61 8.98 -12.28 -4.58
C LEU A 61 10.46 -12.06 -4.95
N ASN A 62 11.28 -11.59 -4.01
CA ASN A 62 12.69 -11.36 -4.22
C ASN A 62 13.51 -12.60 -3.87
N ALA A 63 14.12 -13.21 -4.90
CA ALA A 63 14.93 -14.41 -4.73
C ALA A 63 16.14 -14.22 -3.81
N ASN A 64 16.74 -13.02 -3.77
CA ASN A 64 17.88 -12.75 -2.91
C ASN A 64 17.47 -12.76 -1.43
N VAL A 65 16.28 -12.25 -1.10
CA VAL A 65 15.72 -12.31 0.26
C VAL A 65 15.53 -13.77 0.67
N TRP A 66 15.08 -14.64 -0.23
CA TRP A 66 15.00 -16.09 0.04
C TRP A 66 16.37 -16.73 0.25
N VAL A 67 17.38 -16.37 -0.55
CA VAL A 67 18.76 -16.86 -0.36
C VAL A 67 19.25 -16.52 1.05
N GLU A 68 18.99 -15.31 1.54
CA GLU A 68 19.36 -14.90 2.90
C GLU A 68 18.66 -15.74 3.97
N HIS A 69 17.34 -15.89 3.88
CA HIS A 69 16.56 -16.69 4.83
C HIS A 69 17.01 -18.17 4.84
N VAL A 70 17.18 -18.77 3.66
CA VAL A 70 17.62 -20.17 3.54
C VAL A 70 19.05 -20.33 4.04
N THR A 71 19.95 -19.41 3.70
CA THR A 71 21.35 -19.44 4.19
C THR A 71 21.38 -19.37 5.72
N TYR A 72 20.61 -18.46 6.33
CA TYR A 72 20.52 -18.35 7.78
C TYR A 72 20.03 -19.64 8.45
N ILE A 73 18.99 -20.27 7.88
CA ILE A 73 18.46 -21.54 8.38
C ILE A 73 19.49 -22.65 8.25
N LEU A 74 20.14 -22.77 7.09
CA LEU A 74 21.17 -23.78 6.85
C LEU A 74 22.37 -23.59 7.79
N GLU A 75 22.85 -22.37 7.97
CA GLU A 75 23.97 -22.05 8.87
C GLU A 75 23.63 -22.43 10.32
N LYS A 76 22.41 -22.12 10.76
CA LYS A 76 21.90 -22.55 12.07
C LYS A 76 21.83 -24.07 12.17
N LYS A 77 21.27 -24.76 11.17
CA LYS A 77 21.13 -26.22 11.17
C LYS A 77 22.47 -26.95 11.06
N ILE A 78 23.45 -26.41 10.35
CA ILE A 78 24.81 -26.98 10.25
C ILE A 78 25.55 -26.83 11.58
N ARG A 79 25.36 -25.72 12.30
CA ARG A 79 25.91 -25.56 13.66
C ARG A 79 25.23 -26.48 14.67
N GLU A 80 23.91 -26.57 14.62
CA GLU A 80 23.09 -27.45 15.46
C GLU A 80 23.21 -28.93 15.07
N PHE A 81 23.79 -29.23 13.90
CA PHE A 81 24.07 -30.59 13.47
C PHE A 81 25.17 -31.16 14.36
N ASP A 82 24.73 -31.75 15.46
CA ASP A 82 25.52 -32.58 16.32
C ASP A 82 25.46 -34.01 15.80
N LEU A 83 26.63 -34.57 15.48
CA LEU A 83 26.78 -36.00 15.20
C LEU A 83 26.70 -36.73 16.55
N GLY A 84 25.52 -36.72 17.18
CA GLY A 84 25.27 -37.53 18.36
C GLY A 84 25.71 -38.98 18.08
N GLU A 85 26.21 -39.68 19.10
CA GLU A 85 26.89 -40.98 18.93
C GLU A 85 26.07 -41.99 18.08
N GLU A 86 24.74 -41.95 18.17
CA GLU A 86 23.84 -42.79 17.39
C GLU A 86 23.85 -42.48 15.87
N ASN A 87 23.84 -41.19 15.50
CA ASN A 87 23.87 -40.75 14.11
C ASN A 87 25.27 -40.89 13.49
N ARG A 88 26.33 -40.69 14.29
CA ARG A 88 27.72 -40.88 13.88
C ARG A 88 27.96 -42.31 13.41
N GLU A 89 27.51 -43.30 14.18
CA GLU A 89 27.65 -44.72 13.83
C GLU A 89 26.79 -45.11 12.62
N ALA A 90 25.62 -44.48 12.43
CA ALA A 90 24.80 -44.70 11.23
C ALA A 90 25.48 -44.16 9.96
N ILE A 91 26.00 -42.93 10.01
CA ILE A 91 26.67 -42.28 8.89
C ILE A 91 28.01 -42.98 8.60
N LYS A 92 28.79 -43.34 9.63
CA LYS A 92 30.00 -44.15 9.49
C LYS A 92 29.74 -45.46 8.77
N ARG A 93 28.69 -46.19 9.14
CA ARG A 93 28.30 -47.44 8.45
C ARG A 93 27.89 -47.22 7.00
N SER A 94 27.29 -46.08 6.68
CA SER A 94 26.93 -45.73 5.29
C SER A 94 28.17 -45.35 4.47
N LEU A 95 29.03 -44.51 5.03
CA LEU A 95 30.29 -44.06 4.42
C LEU A 95 31.24 -45.24 4.19
N SER A 96 31.42 -46.11 5.18
CA SER A 96 32.22 -47.33 5.05
C SER A 96 31.70 -48.26 3.96
N ARG A 97 30.37 -48.40 3.81
CA ARG A 97 29.77 -49.19 2.72
C ARG A 97 30.00 -48.56 1.36
N MET A 98 29.90 -47.23 1.25
CA MET A 98 30.19 -46.52 -0.01
C MET A 98 31.67 -46.65 -0.39
N LEU A 99 32.58 -46.45 0.55
CA LEU A 99 34.02 -46.60 0.33
C LEU A 99 34.38 -48.04 -0.06
N ASP A 100 33.82 -49.06 0.61
CA ASP A 100 34.03 -50.46 0.26
C ASP A 100 33.48 -50.79 -1.15
N THR A 101 32.31 -50.25 -1.50
CA THR A 101 31.72 -50.44 -2.83
C THR A 101 32.59 -49.79 -3.90
N LEU A 102 33.07 -48.56 -3.70
CA LEU A 102 33.93 -47.86 -4.64
C LEU A 102 35.28 -48.57 -4.83
N ILE A 103 35.92 -48.97 -3.73
CA ILE A 103 37.19 -49.72 -3.79
C ILE A 103 36.99 -51.08 -4.47
N THR A 104 35.87 -51.76 -4.21
CA THR A 104 35.52 -53.03 -4.85
C THR A 104 35.23 -52.87 -6.34
N GLU A 105 34.50 -51.84 -6.74
CA GLU A 105 34.18 -51.59 -8.15
C GLU A 105 35.45 -51.20 -8.93
N VAL A 106 36.33 -50.39 -8.33
CA VAL A 106 37.65 -50.08 -8.88
C VAL A 106 38.51 -51.34 -9.00
N ASP A 107 38.59 -52.20 -7.97
CA ASP A 107 39.33 -53.47 -8.03
C ASP A 107 38.75 -54.41 -9.11
N ASN A 108 37.42 -54.53 -9.20
CA ASN A 108 36.74 -55.36 -10.19
C ASN A 108 36.93 -54.85 -11.63
N TYR A 109 36.84 -53.54 -11.84
CA TYR A 109 37.10 -52.90 -13.13
C TYR A 109 38.54 -53.16 -13.59
N MET A 110 39.50 -53.02 -12.67
CA MET A 110 40.92 -53.26 -12.92
C MET A 110 41.22 -54.75 -13.17
N ARG A 111 40.56 -55.67 -12.45
CA ARG A 111 40.66 -57.13 -12.70
C ARG A 111 40.06 -57.53 -14.04
N LYS A 112 38.96 -56.91 -14.47
CA LYS A 112 38.33 -57.18 -15.78
C LYS A 112 39.19 -56.71 -16.96
N GLN A 113 40.01 -55.67 -16.79
CA GLN A 113 40.98 -55.25 -17.80
C GLN A 113 42.26 -56.12 -17.87
N ASN A 114 42.43 -57.10 -16.97
CA ASN A 114 43.58 -58.01 -16.97
C ASN A 114 43.34 -59.28 -17.81
N LEU A 115 43.83 -59.24 -19.06
CA LEU A 115 44.27 -60.42 -19.80
C LEU A 115 45.39 -61.13 -19.01
N SER A 116 45.09 -62.33 -18.50
CA SER A 116 46.00 -63.33 -17.92
C SER A 116 47.06 -62.88 -16.89
N GLY A 117 46.81 -63.18 -15.61
CA GLY A 117 47.81 -63.87 -14.79
C GLY A 117 48.68 -63.09 -13.79
N GLN A 118 48.60 -61.76 -13.65
CA GLN A 118 49.37 -61.02 -12.62
C GLN A 118 48.61 -59.79 -12.09
N THR A 119 48.60 -59.61 -10.77
CA THR A 119 47.93 -58.51 -10.03
C THR A 119 48.52 -57.15 -10.45
N TRP A 120 47.71 -56.10 -10.63
CA TRP A 120 48.12 -54.81 -11.22
C TRP A 120 49.35 -54.17 -10.52
N TRP A 121 49.46 -54.36 -9.21
CA TRP A 121 50.59 -53.92 -8.39
C TRP A 121 51.94 -54.51 -8.82
N GLU A 122 52.00 -55.74 -9.35
CA GLU A 122 53.25 -56.34 -9.85
C GLU A 122 53.74 -55.62 -11.12
N ARG A 123 52.83 -55.11 -11.95
CA ARG A 123 53.15 -54.33 -13.16
C ARG A 123 53.63 -52.92 -12.81
N VAL A 124 53.00 -52.29 -11.82
CA VAL A 124 53.42 -51.01 -11.25
C VAL A 124 54.80 -51.15 -10.58
N ARG A 125 55.05 -52.25 -9.85
CA ARG A 125 56.36 -52.61 -9.29
C ARG A 125 57.44 -52.80 -10.36
N GLY A 126 57.06 -53.30 -11.54
CA GLY A 126 57.94 -53.44 -12.71
C GLY A 126 58.40 -52.10 -13.28
N GLN A 127 57.56 -51.06 -13.23
CA GLN A 127 57.91 -49.69 -13.65
C GLN A 127 58.54 -48.84 -12.53
N ILE A 128 58.33 -49.20 -11.26
CA ILE A 128 58.85 -48.49 -10.06
C ILE A 128 60.09 -49.20 -9.46
N LYS A 129 60.73 -50.10 -10.22
CA LYS A 129 61.85 -50.95 -9.77
C LYS A 129 63.18 -50.21 -9.50
N GLN A 130 63.18 -48.89 -9.33
CA GLN A 130 64.38 -48.11 -8.98
C GLN A 130 64.34 -47.34 -7.66
N GLY A 131 63.30 -47.46 -6.82
CA GLY A 131 63.31 -46.62 -5.60
C GLY A 131 62.56 -47.06 -4.35
N VAL A 132 61.63 -48.02 -4.37
CA VAL A 132 60.82 -48.28 -3.17
C VAL A 132 60.54 -49.78 -3.03
N GLN A 133 61.26 -50.45 -2.15
CA GLN A 133 61.11 -51.89 -1.91
C GLN A 133 60.09 -52.25 -0.82
N ASN A 134 59.57 -51.30 -0.05
CA ASN A 134 58.86 -51.59 1.20
C ASN A 134 57.41 -51.08 1.28
N ILE A 135 56.70 -50.93 0.17
CA ILE A 135 55.27 -50.61 0.22
C ILE A 135 54.51 -51.72 -0.52
N PHE A 136 54.19 -52.79 0.22
CA PHE A 136 53.15 -53.72 -0.15
C PHE A 136 51.84 -53.09 0.34
N ILE A 137 50.95 -52.70 -0.58
CA ILE A 137 49.59 -52.27 -0.23
C ILE A 137 48.66 -53.25 -0.91
N ASP A 138 48.19 -54.25 -0.16
CA ASP A 138 47.12 -55.12 -0.64
C ASP A 138 45.79 -54.37 -0.57
N VAL A 139 44.92 -54.56 -1.57
CA VAL A 139 43.59 -53.92 -1.59
C VAL A 139 42.77 -54.35 -0.36
N GLU A 140 43.04 -55.54 0.16
CA GLU A 140 42.48 -56.06 1.41
C GLU A 140 42.95 -55.25 2.64
N ASP A 141 44.20 -54.78 2.65
CA ASP A 141 44.72 -53.91 3.73
C ASP A 141 44.05 -52.53 3.69
N ILE A 142 43.80 -51.99 2.48
CA ILE A 142 43.05 -50.75 2.30
C ILE A 142 41.61 -50.91 2.81
N LYS A 143 40.96 -52.03 2.47
CA LYS A 143 39.59 -52.34 2.93
C LYS A 143 39.49 -52.45 4.44
N THR A 144 40.50 -53.04 5.07
CA THR A 144 40.58 -53.19 6.53
C THR A 144 40.69 -51.84 7.24
N ALA A 145 41.31 -50.83 6.59
CA ALA A 145 41.46 -49.48 7.12
C ALA A 145 40.27 -48.54 6.82
N ILE A 146 39.27 -48.96 6.02
CA ILE A 146 38.08 -48.14 5.68
C ILE A 146 37.38 -47.54 6.92
N PRO A 147 37.14 -48.28 8.02
CA PRO A 147 36.47 -47.70 9.20
C PRO A 147 37.24 -46.55 9.83
N GLU A 148 38.58 -46.63 9.85
CA GLU A 148 39.45 -45.58 10.38
C GLU A 148 39.45 -44.34 9.47
N TYR A 149 39.45 -44.52 8.14
CA TYR A 149 39.30 -43.42 7.20
C TYR A 149 37.91 -42.77 7.29
N ALA A 150 36.85 -43.56 7.48
CA ALA A 150 35.52 -43.05 7.71
C ALA A 150 35.45 -42.22 9.01
N ASP A 151 36.13 -42.66 10.09
CA ASP A 151 36.24 -41.88 11.33
C ASP A 151 36.99 -40.57 11.15
N ARG A 152 38.10 -40.55 10.37
CA ARG A 152 38.86 -39.33 10.09
C ARG A 152 38.08 -38.35 9.22
N ILE A 153 37.37 -38.84 8.20
CA ILE A 153 36.50 -38.00 7.36
C ILE A 153 35.36 -37.42 8.20
N LEU A 154 34.77 -38.22 9.10
CA LEU A 154 33.73 -37.73 10.00
C LEU A 154 34.28 -36.70 11.00
N ALA A 155 35.48 -36.91 11.54
CA ALA A 155 36.14 -35.96 12.43
C ALA A 155 36.45 -34.65 11.72
N GLU A 156 36.94 -34.70 10.48
CA GLU A 156 37.18 -33.51 9.65
C GLU A 156 35.87 -32.74 9.39
N LEU A 157 34.76 -33.44 9.15
CA LEU A 157 33.43 -32.83 8.98
C LEU A 157 32.85 -32.25 10.29
N GLU A 158 33.37 -32.66 11.46
CA GLU A 158 33.06 -32.07 12.76
C GLU A 158 33.88 -30.79 13.02
N GLU A 159 34.98 -30.57 12.29
CA GLU A 159 35.82 -29.40 12.50
C GLU A 159 35.08 -28.10 12.12
N PRO A 160 35.23 -27.03 12.92
CA PRO A 160 34.57 -25.77 12.65
C PRO A 160 34.98 -25.18 11.29
N GLU A 161 36.24 -25.39 10.87
CA GLU A 161 36.76 -24.91 9.59
C GLU A 161 36.05 -25.56 8.39
N ALA A 162 35.84 -26.89 8.42
CA ALA A 162 35.12 -27.60 7.37
C ALA A 162 33.63 -27.21 7.32
N ARG A 163 33.01 -26.94 8.47
CA ARG A 163 31.63 -26.44 8.56
C ARG A 163 31.49 -25.03 7.98
N ASP A 164 32.45 -24.16 8.24
CA ASP A 164 32.48 -22.80 7.69
C ASP A 164 32.71 -22.82 6.17
N GLU A 165 33.59 -23.69 5.67
CA GLU A 165 33.79 -23.88 4.24
C GLU A 165 32.53 -24.41 3.56
N LEU A 166 31.82 -25.37 4.18
CA LEU A 166 30.53 -25.85 3.70
C LEU A 166 29.47 -24.74 3.65
N ASN A 167 29.38 -23.90 4.70
CA ASN A 167 28.46 -22.77 4.73
C ASN A 167 28.73 -21.78 3.59
N LEU A 168 30.01 -21.45 3.36
CA LEU A 168 30.41 -20.57 2.25
C LEU A 168 30.06 -21.18 0.89
N PHE A 169 30.35 -22.47 0.69
CA PHE A 169 30.01 -23.18 -0.53
C PHE A 169 28.50 -23.21 -0.79
N LEU A 170 27.68 -23.55 0.21
CA LEU A 170 26.23 -23.58 0.08
C LEU A 170 25.66 -22.19 -0.22
N ARG A 171 26.17 -21.15 0.42
CA ARG A 171 25.76 -19.76 0.16
C ARG A 171 26.09 -19.34 -1.28
N ASP A 172 27.27 -19.69 -1.79
CA ASP A 172 27.67 -19.39 -3.16
C ASP A 172 26.80 -20.14 -4.18
N VAL A 173 26.54 -21.44 -3.95
CA VAL A 173 25.63 -22.25 -4.79
C VAL A 173 24.22 -21.65 -4.80
N LEU A 174 23.66 -21.29 -3.64
CA LEU A 174 22.33 -20.67 -3.56
C LEU A 174 22.31 -19.30 -4.27
N SER A 175 23.36 -18.50 -4.12
CA SER A 175 23.48 -17.21 -4.81
C SER A 175 23.59 -17.36 -6.34
N ASP A 176 24.38 -18.32 -6.82
CA ASP A 176 24.54 -18.61 -8.25
C ASP A 176 23.23 -19.16 -8.84
N LEU A 177 22.54 -20.05 -8.13
CA LEU A 177 21.22 -20.55 -8.53
C LEU A 177 20.19 -19.43 -8.62
N SER A 178 20.17 -18.52 -7.64
CA SER A 178 19.30 -17.33 -7.67
C SER A 178 19.57 -16.48 -8.91
N LYS A 179 20.83 -16.14 -9.17
CA LYS A 179 21.25 -15.32 -10.33
C LYS A 179 20.96 -15.96 -11.68
N ARG A 180 21.01 -17.29 -11.78
CA ARG A 180 20.72 -18.03 -13.03
C ARG A 180 19.24 -18.23 -13.27
N THR A 181 18.45 -18.37 -12.21
CA THR A 181 17.03 -18.71 -12.30
C THR A 181 16.15 -17.45 -12.34
N PHE A 182 16.52 -16.43 -11.59
CA PHE A 182 15.75 -15.19 -11.46
C PHE A 182 16.51 -14.04 -12.14
N SER A 183 15.77 -13.19 -12.85
CA SER A 183 16.32 -11.96 -13.39
C SER A 183 16.65 -10.99 -12.25
N PRO A 184 17.73 -10.19 -12.36
CA PRO A 184 18.01 -9.16 -11.37
C PRO A 184 16.81 -8.22 -11.24
N LEU A 185 16.41 -7.97 -9.99
CA LEU A 185 15.31 -7.07 -9.68
C LEU A 185 15.75 -5.64 -10.02
N ASP A 186 14.90 -4.91 -10.73
CA ASP A 186 15.13 -3.50 -11.02
C ASP A 186 14.87 -2.66 -9.75
N LEU A 187 15.95 -2.08 -9.20
CA LEU A 187 15.91 -1.23 -8.01
C LEU A 187 15.86 0.27 -8.36
N SER A 188 15.78 0.65 -9.64
CA SER A 188 15.82 2.04 -10.09
C SER A 188 14.75 2.92 -9.42
N ARG A 189 13.58 2.36 -9.11
CA ARG A 189 12.50 3.06 -8.39
C ARG A 189 12.86 3.37 -6.95
N ILE A 190 13.49 2.41 -6.27
CA ILE A 190 13.96 2.56 -4.90
C ILE A 190 15.09 3.59 -4.85
N GLU A 191 16.06 3.49 -5.75
CA GLU A 191 17.16 4.46 -5.86
C GLU A 191 16.64 5.89 -6.11
N ALA A 192 15.57 6.03 -6.92
CA ALA A 192 14.93 7.32 -7.13
C ALA A 192 14.24 7.86 -5.87
N ILE A 193 13.59 7.00 -5.08
CA ILE A 193 13.00 7.36 -3.78
C ILE A 193 14.12 7.76 -2.80
N GLU A 194 15.19 6.99 -2.73
CA GLU A 194 16.34 7.24 -1.88
C GLU A 194 17.01 8.59 -2.18
N ALA A 195 17.20 8.89 -3.47
CA ALA A 195 17.69 10.18 -3.92
C ALA A 195 16.72 11.34 -3.62
N LYS A 196 15.40 11.12 -3.75
CA LYS A 196 14.36 12.13 -3.49
C LYS A 196 14.31 12.54 -2.01
N TYR A 197 14.53 11.60 -1.09
CA TYR A 197 14.46 11.85 0.36
C TYR A 197 15.82 11.94 1.05
N GLU A 198 16.92 11.88 0.29
CA GLU A 198 18.30 11.94 0.78
C GLU A 198 18.60 10.90 1.88
N CYS A 199 18.12 9.68 1.67
CA CYS A 199 18.25 8.57 2.60
C CYS A 199 19.04 7.43 1.95
N THR A 200 19.86 6.71 2.72
CA THR A 200 20.73 5.63 2.19
C THR A 200 20.39 4.25 2.73
N GLU A 201 19.57 4.18 3.78
CA GLU A 201 19.20 2.92 4.42
C GLU A 201 17.68 2.76 4.34
N TRP A 202 17.25 1.64 3.77
CA TRP A 202 15.85 1.32 3.52
C TRP A 202 14.94 1.55 4.74
N MET A 203 15.31 0.99 5.89
CA MET A 203 14.50 1.06 7.11
C MET A 203 14.44 2.48 7.68
N PHE A 204 15.56 3.21 7.63
CA PHE A 204 15.60 4.62 8.02
C PHE A 204 14.78 5.49 7.08
N CYS A 205 14.89 5.27 5.77
CA CYS A 205 14.16 6.03 4.76
C CYS A 205 12.65 5.85 4.91
N ARG A 206 12.19 4.60 5.05
CA ARG A 206 10.80 4.26 5.31
C ARG A 206 10.27 4.99 6.55
N ALA A 207 11.01 4.92 7.67
CA ALA A 207 10.62 5.57 8.91
C ALA A 207 10.57 7.11 8.81
N LEU A 208 11.49 7.72 8.04
CA LEU A 208 11.53 9.16 7.78
C LEU A 208 10.30 9.61 6.99
N ILE A 209 9.96 8.90 5.90
CA ILE A 209 8.80 9.24 5.06
C ILE A 209 7.51 9.07 5.87
N GLU A 210 7.36 7.97 6.61
CA GLU A 210 6.20 7.75 7.48
C GLU A 210 6.04 8.84 8.56
N ALA A 211 7.14 9.32 9.14
CA ALA A 211 7.10 10.40 10.11
C ALA A 211 6.61 11.71 9.47
N ARG A 212 7.03 11.99 8.23
CA ARG A 212 6.57 13.14 7.45
C ARG A 212 5.08 13.02 7.10
N ILE A 213 4.63 11.85 6.64
CA ILE A 213 3.21 11.56 6.38
C ILE A 213 2.36 11.83 7.62
N ARG A 214 2.75 11.33 8.79
CA ARG A 214 1.99 11.56 10.04
C ARG A 214 1.86 13.05 10.39
N ASN A 215 2.95 13.81 10.22
CA ASN A 215 2.92 15.26 10.47
C ASN A 215 1.99 15.99 9.49
N HIS A 216 2.09 15.68 8.20
CA HIS A 216 1.21 16.22 7.15
C HIS A 216 -0.25 15.84 7.40
N GLN A 217 -0.55 14.61 7.81
CA GLN A 217 -1.91 14.18 8.15
C GLN A 217 -2.52 15.01 9.29
N ASP A 218 -1.77 15.28 10.35
CA ASP A 218 -2.26 16.06 11.49
C ASP A 218 -2.44 17.54 11.14
N GLU A 219 -1.62 18.08 10.25
CA GLU A 219 -1.79 19.43 9.71
C GLU A 219 -2.98 19.51 8.75
N ALA A 220 -3.16 18.55 7.85
CA ALA A 220 -4.29 18.45 6.94
C ALA A 220 -5.62 18.36 7.70
N LYS A 221 -5.67 17.55 8.77
CA LYS A 221 -6.85 17.44 9.65
C LYS A 221 -7.19 18.79 10.28
N ARG A 222 -6.19 19.55 10.73
CA ARG A 222 -6.40 20.90 11.30
C ARG A 222 -6.95 21.86 10.26
N TYR A 223 -6.41 21.87 9.03
CA TYR A 223 -6.95 22.70 7.95
C TYR A 223 -8.38 22.31 7.57
N ALA A 224 -8.66 21.02 7.40
CA ALA A 224 -10.02 20.55 7.10
C ALA A 224 -11.03 20.94 8.19
N MET A 225 -10.69 20.73 9.46
CA MET A 225 -11.54 21.17 10.58
C MET A 225 -11.73 22.69 10.60
N ALA A 226 -10.68 23.46 10.31
CA ALA A 226 -10.76 24.92 10.25
C ALA A 226 -11.69 25.39 9.11
N ILE A 227 -11.61 24.79 7.91
CA ILE A 227 -12.48 25.14 6.78
C ILE A 227 -13.94 24.81 7.10
N LEU A 228 -14.21 23.63 7.69
CA LEU A 228 -15.57 23.24 8.11
C LEU A 228 -16.12 24.17 9.19
N ALA A 229 -15.29 24.53 10.18
CA ALA A 229 -15.66 25.48 11.23
C ALA A 229 -15.93 26.88 10.66
N LEU A 230 -15.11 27.35 9.72
CA LEU A 230 -15.32 28.62 9.02
C LEU A 230 -16.63 28.60 8.23
N MET A 231 -16.95 27.52 7.52
CA MET A 231 -18.21 27.40 6.81
C MET A 231 -19.42 27.42 7.76
N LEU A 232 -19.34 26.70 8.88
CA LEU A 232 -20.39 26.71 9.89
C LEU A 232 -20.55 28.11 10.50
N SER A 233 -19.43 28.79 10.81
CA SER A 233 -19.44 30.15 11.34
C SER A 233 -20.05 31.14 10.35
N LEU A 234 -19.75 31.01 9.06
CA LEU A 234 -20.33 31.79 7.98
C LEU A 234 -21.85 31.60 7.94
N PHE A 235 -22.31 30.35 7.97
CA PHE A 235 -23.74 30.04 7.99
C PHE A 235 -24.46 30.63 9.21
N LEU A 236 -23.89 30.47 10.41
CA LEU A 236 -24.47 30.99 11.65
C LEU A 236 -24.51 32.53 11.67
N LEU A 237 -23.42 33.17 11.26
CA LEU A 237 -23.32 34.63 11.16
C LEU A 237 -24.38 35.19 10.22
N LEU A 238 -24.54 34.59 9.04
CA LEU A 238 -25.54 35.02 8.06
C LEU A 238 -26.99 34.79 8.53
N ARG A 239 -27.24 33.75 9.33
CA ARG A 239 -28.56 33.40 9.86
C ARG A 239 -28.98 34.26 11.05
N LEU A 240 -28.06 34.55 11.98
CA LEU A 240 -28.31 35.38 13.17
C LEU A 240 -28.58 36.85 12.82
N GLU A 241 -27.86 37.36 11.81
CA GLU A 241 -27.95 38.75 11.37
C GLU A 241 -29.33 39.09 10.78
N SER A 242 -29.94 38.15 10.06
CA SER A 242 -31.30 38.34 9.56
C SER A 242 -31.95 37.00 9.23
N PRO A 243 -33.18 36.76 9.73
CA PRO A 243 -33.94 35.57 9.37
C PRO A 243 -34.32 35.56 7.88
N ARG A 244 -34.28 36.72 7.19
CA ARG A 244 -34.51 36.84 5.75
C ARG A 244 -33.19 37.00 5.00
N PRO A 245 -32.78 36.01 4.19
CA PRO A 245 -31.57 36.10 3.39
C PRO A 245 -31.72 37.11 2.24
N SER A 246 -30.74 38.01 2.11
CA SER A 246 -30.55 38.81 0.90
C SER A 246 -29.81 38.00 -0.17
N ARG A 247 -29.87 38.43 -1.43
CA ARG A 247 -29.22 37.73 -2.55
C ARG A 247 -27.73 37.53 -2.33
N ASP A 248 -27.04 38.57 -1.85
CA ASP A 248 -25.59 38.55 -1.64
C ASP A 248 -25.14 37.52 -0.60
N ARG A 249 -25.98 37.26 0.41
CA ARG A 249 -25.70 36.25 1.45
C ARG A 249 -25.79 34.83 0.91
N PHE A 250 -26.75 34.56 0.02
CA PHE A 250 -26.81 33.27 -0.65
C PHE A 250 -25.63 33.06 -1.59
N VAL A 251 -25.18 34.12 -2.27
CA VAL A 251 -23.97 34.05 -3.10
C VAL A 251 -22.76 33.72 -2.23
N ALA A 252 -22.61 34.34 -1.07
CA ALA A 252 -21.53 34.01 -0.13
C ALA A 252 -21.55 32.53 0.29
N LEU A 253 -22.73 31.98 0.63
CA LEU A 253 -22.88 30.54 0.93
C LEU A 253 -22.58 29.65 -0.28
N ALA A 254 -22.99 30.06 -1.48
CA ALA A 254 -22.71 29.31 -2.71
C ALA A 254 -21.21 29.30 -3.03
N VAL A 255 -20.50 30.41 -2.81
CA VAL A 255 -19.04 30.48 -2.98
C VAL A 255 -18.35 29.57 -1.97
N GLY A 256 -18.71 29.65 -0.68
CA GLY A 256 -18.16 28.75 0.35
C GLY A 256 -18.42 27.26 0.05
N ALA A 257 -19.63 26.93 -0.43
CA ALA A 257 -19.96 25.58 -0.87
C ALA A 257 -19.16 25.14 -2.12
N THR A 258 -18.85 26.06 -3.03
CA THR A 258 -18.00 25.78 -4.20
C THR A 258 -16.57 25.46 -3.77
N ILE A 259 -16.03 26.19 -2.79
CA ILE A 259 -14.69 25.92 -2.23
C ILE A 259 -14.65 24.51 -1.62
N LEU A 260 -15.64 24.15 -0.80
CA LEU A 260 -15.74 22.80 -0.22
C LEU A 260 -15.85 21.70 -1.28
N MET A 261 -16.69 21.92 -2.31
CA MET A 261 -16.87 20.96 -3.41
C MET A 261 -15.57 20.76 -4.19
N LEU A 262 -14.89 21.85 -4.54
CA LEU A 262 -13.63 21.79 -5.28
C LEU A 262 -12.56 21.06 -4.47
N CYS A 263 -12.44 21.38 -3.17
CA CYS A 263 -11.53 20.69 -2.27
C CYS A 263 -11.85 19.19 -2.20
N GLY A 264 -13.11 18.81 -2.04
CA GLY A 264 -13.49 17.40 -1.89
C GLY A 264 -13.32 16.55 -3.16
N VAL A 265 -13.46 17.16 -4.35
CA VAL A 265 -13.34 16.44 -5.64
C VAL A 265 -11.89 16.36 -6.12
N LEU A 266 -11.07 17.38 -5.85
CA LEU A 266 -9.67 17.41 -6.29
C LEU A 266 -8.72 16.63 -5.38
N THR A 267 -9.05 16.49 -4.09
CA THR A 267 -8.18 15.80 -3.13
C THR A 267 -8.45 14.29 -3.12
N PRO A 268 -7.48 13.47 -2.65
CA PRO A 268 -7.70 12.05 -2.45
C PRO A 268 -8.93 11.78 -1.58
N MET A 269 -9.85 10.97 -2.09
CA MET A 269 -11.09 10.62 -1.39
C MET A 269 -10.97 9.27 -0.69
N MET A 270 -10.13 8.36 -1.21
CA MET A 270 -9.84 7.08 -0.56
C MET A 270 -8.48 6.53 -0.95
N ASP A 271 -7.96 5.76 -0.01
CA ASP A 271 -6.80 4.90 -0.18
C ASP A 271 -7.26 3.43 -0.23
N VAL A 272 -6.81 2.72 -1.25
CA VAL A 272 -7.02 1.28 -1.44
C VAL A 272 -5.73 0.58 -1.13
N GLU A 273 -5.69 -0.13 -0.01
CA GLU A 273 -4.53 -0.88 0.43
C GLU A 273 -4.88 -2.37 0.58
N ALA A 274 -4.14 -3.22 -0.10
CA ALA A 274 -4.12 -4.66 0.11
C ALA A 274 -2.71 -5.08 0.55
N ARG A 275 -2.61 -5.66 1.74
CA ARG A 275 -1.33 -6.08 2.32
C ARG A 275 -1.42 -7.44 2.99
N ILE A 276 -0.30 -8.16 2.95
CA ILE A 276 -0.03 -9.29 3.83
C ILE A 276 0.64 -8.70 5.07
N SER A 277 -0.10 -8.64 6.18
CA SER A 277 0.40 -8.11 7.44
C SER A 277 1.49 -9.04 8.00
N GLU A 278 1.24 -10.34 7.95
CA GLU A 278 2.20 -11.35 8.35
C GLU A 278 1.96 -12.64 7.56
N LEU A 279 3.01 -13.17 6.95
CA LEU A 279 3.09 -14.52 6.42
C LEU A 279 4.11 -15.29 7.25
N ARG A 280 3.64 -16.28 7.99
CA ARG A 280 4.48 -17.13 8.84
C ARG A 280 4.34 -18.59 8.43
N PHE A 281 5.47 -19.23 8.22
CA PHE A 281 5.55 -20.67 8.01
C PHE A 281 6.84 -21.22 8.61
N VAL A 282 6.92 -22.53 8.77
CA VAL A 282 8.10 -23.21 9.31
C VAL A 282 8.85 -23.90 8.17
N LEU A 283 10.14 -23.59 8.04
CA LEU A 283 11.04 -24.23 7.08
C LEU A 283 12.19 -24.89 7.83
N LEU A 284 12.36 -26.21 7.67
CA LEU A 284 13.34 -27.02 8.40
C LEU A 284 13.28 -26.83 9.93
N GLY A 285 12.08 -26.63 10.49
CA GLY A 285 11.89 -26.41 11.94
C GLY A 285 12.19 -24.98 12.42
N GLU A 286 12.58 -24.07 11.52
CA GLU A 286 12.78 -22.65 11.82
C GLU A 286 11.61 -21.80 11.28
N PRO A 287 11.10 -20.82 12.05
CA PRO A 287 10.06 -19.94 11.56
C PRO A 287 10.64 -18.92 10.56
N VAL A 288 10.03 -18.85 9.38
CA VAL A 288 10.25 -17.78 8.40
C VAL A 288 9.06 -16.84 8.46
N VAL A 289 9.35 -15.54 8.57
CA VAL A 289 8.33 -14.50 8.72
C VAL A 289 8.56 -13.41 7.68
N PHE A 290 7.57 -13.19 6.83
CA PHE A 290 7.48 -12.00 5.99
C PHE A 290 6.40 -11.09 6.58
N ALA A 291 6.83 -9.94 7.10
CA ALA A 291 5.93 -8.92 7.63
C ALA A 291 5.78 -7.78 6.63
N ASN A 292 4.62 -7.10 6.66
CA ASN A 292 4.39 -5.85 5.95
C ASN A 292 4.64 -5.92 4.43
N GLN A 293 4.05 -6.90 3.75
CA GLN A 293 4.18 -7.03 2.30
C GLN A 293 2.98 -6.36 1.61
N MET A 294 3.22 -5.25 0.94
CA MET A 294 2.23 -4.53 0.17
C MET A 294 1.98 -5.23 -1.17
N LEU A 295 0.74 -5.61 -1.44
CA LEU A 295 0.34 -6.23 -2.70
C LEU A 295 -0.19 -5.18 -3.68
N TYR A 296 -0.93 -4.21 -3.16
CA TYR A 296 -1.58 -3.19 -3.96
C TYR A 296 -1.83 -1.95 -3.12
N PHE A 297 -1.43 -0.79 -3.64
CA PHE A 297 -1.75 0.49 -3.06
C PHE A 297 -2.17 1.47 -4.15
N GLN A 298 -3.30 2.16 -3.94
CA GLN A 298 -3.72 3.29 -4.75
C GLN A 298 -4.40 4.33 -3.88
N SER A 299 -3.93 5.56 -3.93
CA SER A 299 -4.62 6.72 -3.37
C SER A 299 -5.21 7.53 -4.53
N LYS A 300 -6.52 7.77 -4.53
CA LYS A 300 -7.23 8.37 -5.68
C LYS A 300 -8.28 9.38 -5.26
N SER A 301 -8.38 10.47 -6.03
CA SER A 301 -9.53 11.36 -6.03
C SER A 301 -10.70 10.74 -6.82
N VAL A 302 -11.88 11.38 -6.75
CA VAL A 302 -13.03 10.97 -7.56
C VAL A 302 -12.73 11.09 -9.05
N LEU A 303 -12.02 12.15 -9.46
CA LEU A 303 -11.68 12.37 -10.86
C LEU A 303 -10.68 11.32 -11.36
N ASP A 304 -9.66 11.00 -10.57
CA ASP A 304 -8.68 9.97 -10.92
C ASP A 304 -9.36 8.61 -11.06
N MET A 305 -10.33 8.31 -10.19
CA MET A 305 -11.10 7.08 -10.27
C MET A 305 -11.94 7.00 -11.55
N VAL A 306 -12.59 8.09 -11.96
CA VAL A 306 -13.32 8.16 -13.24
C VAL A 306 -12.36 7.91 -14.40
N GLU A 307 -11.19 8.53 -14.39
CA GLU A 307 -10.16 8.32 -15.42
C GLU A 307 -9.71 6.86 -15.47
N VAL A 308 -9.34 6.28 -14.33
CA VAL A 308 -8.92 4.88 -14.23
C VAL A 308 -10.02 3.96 -14.77
N LEU A 309 -11.26 4.09 -14.30
CA LEU A 309 -12.37 3.23 -14.73
C LEU A 309 -12.68 3.38 -16.22
N THR A 310 -12.67 4.59 -16.76
CA THR A 310 -12.95 4.81 -18.18
C THR A 310 -11.80 4.35 -19.08
N SER A 311 -10.56 4.38 -18.59
CA SER A 311 -9.38 3.89 -19.32
C SER A 311 -9.30 2.37 -19.44
N THR A 312 -9.95 1.61 -18.54
CA THR A 312 -9.95 0.13 -18.58
C THR A 312 -10.63 -0.45 -19.82
N GLY A 313 -11.47 0.32 -20.52
CA GLY A 313 -12.12 -0.09 -21.77
C GLY A 313 -13.31 -1.05 -21.62
N ALA A 314 -13.60 -1.54 -20.41
CA ALA A 314 -14.72 -2.43 -20.15
C ALA A 314 -16.04 -1.63 -20.00
N TYR A 315 -17.12 -2.09 -20.65
CA TYR A 315 -18.37 -1.32 -20.75
C TYR A 315 -19.06 -1.09 -19.39
N ASP A 316 -18.96 -2.06 -18.50
CA ASP A 316 -19.41 -1.99 -17.11
C ASP A 316 -18.62 -0.95 -16.31
N MET A 317 -17.29 -0.97 -16.39
CA MET A 317 -16.42 -0.01 -15.68
C MET A 317 -16.61 1.41 -16.21
N ILE A 318 -16.74 1.59 -17.52
CA ILE A 318 -17.04 2.90 -18.14
C ILE A 318 -18.40 3.42 -17.66
N ALA A 319 -19.42 2.57 -17.58
CA ALA A 319 -20.74 2.96 -17.09
C ALA A 319 -20.70 3.42 -15.63
N VAL A 320 -19.95 2.72 -14.77
CA VAL A 320 -19.74 3.11 -13.37
C VAL A 320 -18.98 4.44 -13.28
N GLY A 321 -17.90 4.61 -14.04
CA GLY A 321 -17.14 5.86 -14.09
C GLY A 321 -17.99 7.05 -14.55
N LEU A 322 -18.83 6.88 -15.58
CA LEU A 322 -19.76 7.92 -16.04
C LEU A 322 -20.80 8.27 -14.97
N LEU A 323 -21.28 7.27 -14.23
CA LEU A 323 -22.24 7.44 -13.15
C LEU A 323 -21.63 8.27 -12.01
N ILE A 324 -20.41 7.93 -11.58
CA ILE A 324 -19.65 8.71 -10.59
C ILE A 324 -19.44 10.15 -11.08
N MET A 325 -18.90 10.35 -12.29
CA MET A 325 -18.71 11.69 -12.85
C MET A 325 -19.99 12.53 -12.85
N THR A 326 -21.11 11.89 -13.18
CA THR A 326 -22.41 12.55 -13.22
C THR A 326 -22.88 12.97 -11.83
N PHE A 327 -22.81 12.07 -10.84
CA PHE A 327 -23.36 12.33 -9.51
C PHE A 327 -22.41 13.12 -8.59
N SER A 328 -21.08 12.95 -8.70
CA SER A 328 -20.10 13.61 -7.83
C SER A 328 -19.61 14.96 -8.34
N VAL A 329 -19.67 15.19 -9.65
CA VAL A 329 -19.10 16.40 -10.26
C VAL A 329 -20.18 17.19 -11.00
N LEU A 330 -20.78 16.60 -12.03
CA LEU A 330 -21.73 17.34 -12.89
C LEU A 330 -22.97 17.80 -12.13
N PHE A 331 -23.52 16.96 -11.25
CA PHE A 331 -24.73 17.29 -10.50
C PHE A 331 -24.50 18.38 -9.43
N PRO A 332 -23.45 18.31 -8.58
CA PRO A 332 -23.04 19.41 -7.70
C PRO A 332 -22.77 20.73 -8.44
N MET A 333 -22.04 20.69 -9.56
CA MET A 333 -21.76 21.88 -10.36
C MET A 333 -23.04 22.50 -10.94
N ALA A 334 -23.92 21.67 -11.52
CA ALA A 334 -25.21 22.12 -12.05
C ALA A 334 -26.10 22.71 -10.95
N LYS A 335 -26.07 22.14 -9.75
CA LYS A 335 -26.79 22.66 -8.58
C LYS A 335 -26.28 24.05 -8.20
N LEU A 336 -24.97 24.23 -8.03
CA LEU A 336 -24.37 25.52 -7.69
C LEU A 336 -24.67 26.58 -8.76
N ALA A 337 -24.48 26.23 -10.04
CA ALA A 337 -24.80 27.11 -11.17
C ALA A 337 -26.28 27.51 -11.19
N SER A 338 -27.19 26.54 -11.00
CA SER A 338 -28.63 26.80 -10.96
C SER A 338 -29.04 27.68 -9.78
N SER A 339 -28.36 27.57 -8.64
CA SER A 339 -28.61 28.37 -7.44
C SER A 339 -28.27 29.83 -7.69
N VAL A 340 -27.12 30.10 -8.31
CA VAL A 340 -26.70 31.46 -8.70
C VAL A 340 -27.62 32.01 -9.81
N LEU A 341 -27.95 31.20 -10.82
CA LEU A 341 -28.85 31.58 -11.92
C LEU A 341 -30.27 31.88 -11.43
N TRP A 342 -30.77 31.18 -10.42
CA TRP A 342 -32.08 31.46 -9.85
C TRP A 342 -32.11 32.81 -9.10
N LEU A 343 -31.00 33.19 -8.46
CA LEU A 343 -30.88 34.44 -7.69
C LEU A 343 -30.77 35.69 -8.58
N TYR A 344 -30.02 35.60 -9.68
CA TYR A 344 -29.81 36.72 -10.62
C TYR A 344 -30.68 36.66 -11.89
N GLY A 345 -31.32 35.52 -12.15
CA GLY A 345 -32.11 35.29 -13.36
C GLY A 345 -33.36 36.16 -13.43
N LYS A 346 -33.66 36.66 -14.64
CA LYS A 346 -34.95 37.31 -14.97
C LYS A 346 -36.12 36.36 -14.63
N ALA A 347 -37.32 36.88 -14.44
CA ALA A 347 -38.53 36.11 -14.07
C ALA A 347 -38.76 34.85 -14.95
N ARG A 348 -38.34 34.89 -16.21
CA ARG A 348 -38.41 33.78 -17.17
C ARG A 348 -37.50 32.60 -16.82
N LEU A 349 -36.30 32.83 -16.26
CA LEU A 349 -35.39 31.77 -15.80
C LEU A 349 -35.80 31.22 -14.43
N ARG A 350 -36.36 32.03 -13.53
CA ARG A 350 -36.92 31.57 -12.24
C ARG A 350 -38.14 30.65 -12.43
N GLY A 351 -38.87 30.81 -13.53
CA GLY A 351 -40.00 29.97 -13.89
C GLY A 351 -39.64 28.63 -14.55
N ASN A 352 -38.39 28.39 -14.94
CA ASN A 352 -38.00 27.14 -15.58
C ASN A 352 -38.02 25.99 -14.54
N PRO A 353 -38.81 24.91 -14.75
CA PRO A 353 -38.90 23.80 -13.82
C PRO A 353 -37.55 23.14 -13.56
N VAL A 354 -36.65 23.13 -14.54
CA VAL A 354 -35.30 22.54 -14.41
C VAL A 354 -34.44 23.34 -13.44
N VAL A 355 -34.37 24.67 -13.61
CA VAL A 355 -33.59 25.54 -12.72
C VAL A 355 -34.15 25.52 -11.29
N ARG A 356 -35.48 25.52 -11.15
CA ARG A 356 -36.14 25.42 -9.84
C ARG A 356 -35.90 24.05 -9.18
N PHE A 357 -35.92 22.97 -9.96
CA PHE A 357 -35.60 21.62 -9.45
C PHE A 357 -34.16 21.55 -8.97
N PHE A 358 -33.19 21.99 -9.79
CA PHE A 358 -31.79 21.96 -9.43
C PHE A 358 -31.44 22.89 -8.27
N ALA A 359 -32.08 24.05 -8.13
CA ALA A 359 -31.80 24.96 -7.02
C ALA A 359 -32.45 24.51 -5.70
N LEU A 360 -33.70 24.02 -5.72
CA LEU A 360 -34.50 23.82 -4.49
C LEU A 360 -34.73 22.35 -4.13
N LYS A 361 -34.87 21.44 -5.10
CA LYS A 361 -35.25 20.03 -4.85
C LYS A 361 -34.13 19.01 -5.03
N SER A 362 -33.05 19.39 -5.71
CA SER A 362 -31.88 18.52 -5.96
C SER A 362 -31.10 18.16 -4.70
N GLY A 363 -31.30 18.87 -3.59
CA GLY A 363 -30.57 18.62 -2.34
C GLY A 363 -30.64 17.18 -1.87
N LYS A 364 -31.81 16.55 -2.01
CA LYS A 364 -32.02 15.14 -1.66
C LYS A 364 -31.25 14.17 -2.56
N TRP A 365 -31.02 14.56 -3.81
CA TRP A 365 -30.31 13.78 -4.82
C TRP A 365 -28.80 13.97 -4.77
N SER A 366 -28.31 15.06 -4.17
CA SER A 366 -26.88 15.29 -3.92
C SER A 366 -26.26 14.25 -2.96
N MET A 367 -27.08 13.54 -2.18
CA MET A 367 -26.63 12.43 -1.32
C MET A 367 -26.48 11.10 -2.08
N ALA A 368 -27.07 10.99 -3.28
CA ALA A 368 -26.93 9.80 -4.12
C ALA A 368 -25.45 9.53 -4.47
N ASP A 369 -24.65 10.59 -4.57
CA ASP A 369 -23.23 10.49 -4.80
C ASP A 369 -22.47 9.76 -3.68
N VAL A 370 -22.70 10.16 -2.42
CA VAL A 370 -22.10 9.49 -1.25
C VAL A 370 -22.46 8.00 -1.22
N MET A 371 -23.68 7.65 -1.62
CA MET A 371 -24.12 6.27 -1.71
C MET A 371 -23.41 5.50 -2.83
N VAL A 372 -23.27 6.10 -4.02
CA VAL A 372 -22.56 5.48 -5.15
C VAL A 372 -21.10 5.23 -4.78
N VAL A 373 -20.42 6.22 -4.21
CA VAL A 373 -19.03 6.07 -3.75
C VAL A 373 -18.95 4.98 -2.68
N ALA A 374 -19.86 4.93 -1.71
CA ALA A 374 -19.85 3.88 -0.68
C ALA A 374 -20.07 2.45 -1.24
N ILE A 375 -20.99 2.28 -2.21
CA ILE A 375 -21.17 1.00 -2.91
C ILE A 375 -19.91 0.63 -3.68
N PHE A 376 -19.27 1.60 -4.31
CA PHE A 376 -18.03 1.39 -5.05
C PHE A 376 -16.85 1.04 -4.13
N MET A 377 -16.73 1.67 -2.95
CA MET A 377 -15.75 1.29 -1.92
C MET A 377 -15.96 -0.15 -1.47
N ALA A 378 -17.20 -0.54 -1.23
CA ALA A 378 -17.53 -1.92 -0.88
C ALA A 378 -17.19 -2.89 -2.02
N TYR A 379 -17.41 -2.47 -3.28
CA TYR A 379 -17.08 -3.25 -4.47
C TYR A 379 -15.57 -3.42 -4.64
N ILE A 380 -14.77 -2.35 -4.64
CA ILE A 380 -13.30 -2.45 -4.70
C ILE A 380 -12.72 -3.16 -3.49
N GLY A 381 -13.26 -2.89 -2.29
CA GLY A 381 -12.84 -3.59 -1.08
C GLY A 381 -13.08 -5.10 -1.16
N PHE A 382 -14.08 -5.55 -1.94
CA PHE A 382 -14.34 -6.96 -2.24
C PHE A 382 -13.51 -7.48 -3.43
N ASP A 383 -13.41 -6.74 -4.52
CA ASP A 383 -12.68 -7.16 -5.72
C ASP A 383 -11.16 -7.15 -5.51
N GLY A 384 -10.64 -6.27 -4.66
CA GLY A 384 -9.25 -6.29 -4.18
C GLY A 384 -8.91 -7.57 -3.42
N ILE A 385 -9.91 -8.20 -2.79
CA ILE A 385 -9.80 -9.54 -2.18
C ILE A 385 -9.87 -10.62 -3.27
N ILE A 386 -10.75 -10.46 -4.27
CA ILE A 386 -11.04 -11.47 -5.31
C ILE A 386 -9.94 -11.57 -6.38
N ALA A 387 -9.21 -10.49 -6.66
CA ALA A 387 -8.05 -10.53 -7.55
C ALA A 387 -6.88 -11.35 -6.95
N SER A 388 -6.87 -11.55 -5.63
CA SER A 388 -5.93 -12.46 -4.97
C SER A 388 -6.52 -13.86 -4.83
N GLN A 389 -5.99 -14.75 -5.65
CA GLN A 389 -6.11 -16.21 -5.65
C GLN A 389 -5.62 -16.88 -4.33
N LEU A 390 -5.96 -16.33 -3.17
CA LEU A 390 -5.57 -16.85 -1.85
C LEU A 390 -6.47 -18.00 -1.38
N SER A 391 -7.68 -18.14 -1.93
CA SER A 391 -8.55 -19.29 -1.65
C SER A 391 -7.99 -20.61 -2.20
N GLY A 392 -7.05 -20.57 -3.15
CA GLY A 392 -6.34 -21.75 -3.65
C GLY A 392 -5.11 -22.15 -2.83
N PHE A 393 -4.54 -21.24 -2.02
CA PHE A 393 -3.36 -21.49 -1.21
C PHE A 393 -3.68 -21.91 0.24
N ALA A 394 -4.81 -21.44 0.78
CA ALA A 394 -5.24 -21.78 2.14
C ALA A 394 -5.61 -23.26 2.33
N ASP A 395 -6.09 -23.94 1.28
CA ASP A 395 -6.47 -25.37 1.34
C ASP A 395 -5.30 -26.34 1.14
N ALA A 396 -4.10 -25.86 0.76
CA ALA A 396 -2.98 -26.73 0.41
C ALA A 396 -1.97 -26.98 1.55
N THR A 397 -2.04 -26.24 2.67
CA THR A 397 -1.02 -26.37 3.73
C THR A 397 -1.59 -26.01 5.10
N GLU A 398 -1.85 -27.01 5.96
CA GLU A 398 -2.23 -26.82 7.38
C GLU A 398 -1.16 -26.08 8.24
N GLN A 399 -0.07 -25.59 7.65
CA GLN A 399 1.10 -25.03 8.35
C GLN A 399 1.45 -23.58 7.94
N VAL A 400 0.62 -22.92 7.13
CA VAL A 400 0.86 -21.53 6.70
C VAL A 400 -0.18 -20.61 7.34
N ASP A 401 0.25 -19.72 8.22
CA ASP A 401 -0.60 -18.67 8.80
C ASP A 401 -0.44 -17.38 7.98
N VAL A 402 -1.52 -16.94 7.35
CA VAL A 402 -1.55 -15.73 6.51
C VAL A 402 -2.54 -14.75 7.11
N LEU A 403 -2.02 -13.65 7.65
CA LEU A 403 -2.83 -12.53 8.12
C LEU A 403 -2.88 -11.47 7.02
N THR A 404 -3.95 -11.47 6.22
CA THR A 404 -4.23 -10.39 5.27
C THR A 404 -5.07 -9.30 5.93
N THR A 405 -4.72 -8.03 5.73
CA THR A 405 -5.52 -6.90 6.21
C THR A 405 -5.86 -6.01 5.02
N ASN A 406 -7.14 -5.65 4.89
CA ASN A 406 -7.59 -4.64 3.93
C ASN A 406 -7.56 -3.28 4.63
N GLY A 407 -6.66 -2.41 4.20
CA GLY A 407 -6.43 -1.08 4.78
C GLY A 407 -7.25 0.02 4.11
N THR A 408 -8.36 -0.30 3.43
CA THR A 408 -9.14 0.70 2.69
C THR A 408 -9.70 1.76 3.64
N SER A 409 -9.24 3.00 3.54
CA SER A 409 -9.65 4.14 4.38
C SER A 409 -10.29 5.26 3.56
N LEU A 410 -11.20 5.99 4.20
CA LEU A 410 -11.72 7.25 3.68
C LEU A 410 -10.75 8.37 4.03
N GLU A 411 -10.36 9.13 3.03
CA GLU A 411 -9.44 10.26 3.17
C GLU A 411 -10.18 11.59 3.38
N LEU A 412 -9.43 12.65 3.66
CA LEU A 412 -9.99 13.96 4.01
C LEU A 412 -10.88 14.55 2.89
N GLY A 413 -10.63 14.23 1.61
CA GLY A 413 -11.46 14.66 0.50
C GLY A 413 -12.93 14.26 0.65
N PHE A 414 -13.18 13.05 1.18
CA PHE A 414 -14.53 12.56 1.48
C PHE A 414 -15.27 13.50 2.45
N PHE A 415 -14.60 13.90 3.55
CA PHE A 415 -15.20 14.74 4.58
C PHE A 415 -15.44 16.18 4.08
N MET A 416 -14.56 16.69 3.23
CA MET A 416 -14.74 18.00 2.59
C MET A 416 -15.95 18.00 1.65
N PHE A 417 -16.10 16.93 0.86
CA PHE A 417 -17.26 16.74 -0.01
C PHE A 417 -18.56 16.56 0.78
N LEU A 418 -18.53 15.79 1.88
CA LEU A 418 -19.67 15.67 2.79
C LEU A 418 -20.07 17.03 3.38
N GLY A 419 -19.08 17.85 3.77
CA GLY A 419 -19.29 19.22 4.23
C GLY A 419 -20.00 20.10 3.20
N PHE A 420 -19.63 19.97 1.91
CA PHE A 420 -20.36 20.60 0.81
C PHE A 420 -21.81 20.12 0.76
N CYS A 421 -22.06 18.81 0.76
CA CYS A 421 -23.40 18.23 0.68
C CYS A 421 -24.32 18.75 1.81
N LEU A 422 -23.82 18.74 3.05
CA LEU A 422 -24.53 19.24 4.23
C LEU A 422 -24.82 20.74 4.11
N THR A 423 -23.82 21.53 3.73
CA THR A 423 -23.99 22.98 3.61
C THR A 423 -24.96 23.35 2.50
N SER A 424 -24.90 22.62 1.40
CA SER A 424 -25.80 22.79 0.27
C SER A 424 -27.25 22.46 0.66
N LEU A 425 -27.48 21.40 1.44
CA LEU A 425 -28.79 21.07 2.01
C LEU A 425 -29.30 22.15 2.96
N LEU A 426 -28.45 22.63 3.88
CA LEU A 426 -28.79 23.70 4.83
C LEU A 426 -29.15 25.01 4.11
N SER A 427 -28.39 25.38 3.07
CA SER A 427 -28.68 26.56 2.26
C SER A 427 -30.02 26.47 1.53
N ALA A 428 -30.35 25.29 0.98
CA ALA A 428 -31.61 25.06 0.28
C ALA A 428 -32.81 25.08 1.24
N ALA A 429 -32.70 24.44 2.41
CA ALA A 429 -33.74 24.46 3.43
C ALA A 429 -34.01 25.88 3.96
N TRP A 430 -32.95 26.66 4.19
CA TRP A 430 -33.10 28.05 4.59
C TRP A 430 -33.80 28.88 3.51
N MET A 431 -33.45 28.67 2.25
CA MET A 431 -34.08 29.31 1.10
C MET A 431 -35.57 28.97 0.96
N GLU A 432 -35.95 27.71 1.13
CA GLU A 432 -37.34 27.28 1.09
C GLU A 432 -38.17 27.92 2.21
N SER A 433 -37.63 27.95 3.45
CA SER A 433 -38.28 28.60 4.59
C SER A 433 -38.51 30.10 4.40
N ALA A 434 -37.60 30.78 3.70
CA ALA A 434 -37.72 32.19 3.39
C ALA A 434 -38.82 32.48 2.36
N ILE A 435 -39.11 31.53 1.46
CA ILE A 435 -40.14 31.65 0.42
C ILE A 435 -41.53 31.35 1.01
N THR A 436 -41.69 30.28 1.79
CA THR A 436 -43.01 29.89 2.35
C THR A 436 -43.56 30.94 3.32
N HIS A 437 -42.72 31.58 4.12
CA HIS A 437 -43.14 32.69 4.99
C HIS A 437 -43.50 33.99 4.25
N SER A 438 -43.21 34.10 2.95
CA SER A 438 -43.64 35.24 2.12
C SER A 438 -45.00 35.02 1.46
N GLU A 439 -45.48 33.77 1.41
CA GLU A 439 -46.77 33.38 0.82
C GLU A 439 -47.91 33.29 1.86
N THR A 440 -47.63 33.44 3.16
CA THR A 440 -48.65 33.66 4.20
C THR A 440 -48.83 35.16 4.44
N PRO A 441 -49.75 35.87 3.75
CA PRO A 441 -50.18 37.18 4.20
C PRO A 441 -50.85 37.03 5.57
N HIS A 442 -50.69 38.04 6.41
CA HIS A 442 -51.40 38.21 7.67
C HIS A 442 -52.90 37.91 7.51
N GLU A 443 -53.33 36.73 7.94
CA GLU A 443 -54.65 36.54 8.53
C GLU A 443 -54.47 36.51 10.05
N GLN A 444 -54.56 37.72 10.62
CA GLN A 444 -55.23 38.11 11.87
C GLN A 444 -54.56 39.35 12.47
#